data_AF-A0A9D9XLI0-F1
#
_entry.id   AF-A0A9D9XLI0-F1
#
_cell.length_a   1.000
_cell.length_b   1.000
_cell.length_c   1.000
_cell.angle_alpha   90.00
_cell.angle_beta   90.00
_cell.angle_gamma   90.00
#
_symmetry.space_group_name_H-M   'P 1'
#
loop_
_entity.id
_entity.type
_entity.pdbx_description
1 polymer ?
#
loop_
_entity_poly.entity_id
_entity_poly.type
_entity_poly.pdbx_seq_one_letter_code
_entity_poly.pdbx_strand_id
1 'polypeptide(L)'
;MASSTIFKNFTIPIEKKSLLLIGKDIISDKYKAEVEEIRNLIAQGNKEAASEKKKQLLAFTPSAVFTEKRQMPFLEMYSGFVHLDFDKLTPEQLHSAKQKISEIPYTHLCFISPSGNGLKVFVEVDTEVELHETAYAQVMQFYEEATGLKADEKCKDVTR
;
A
#
# COMPACT_ATOMS: atom_id res chain seq x y z
N MET A 1 15.95 9.16 7.02
CA MET A 1 14.47 9.09 7.03
C MET A 1 14.08 7.84 6.28
N ALA A 2 13.18 7.04 6.85
CA ALA A 2 12.63 5.86 6.18
C ALA A 2 12.10 6.21 4.78
N SER A 3 12.46 5.41 3.79
CA SER A 3 12.25 5.69 2.37
C SER A 3 11.79 4.43 1.65
N SER A 4 11.06 4.56 0.56
CA SER A 4 10.65 3.44 -0.28
C SER A 4 11.27 3.59 -1.66
N THR A 5 11.55 2.47 -2.33
CA THR A 5 11.85 2.51 -3.76
C THR A 5 10.56 2.65 -4.55
N ILE A 6 10.52 3.62 -5.46
CA ILE A 6 9.44 3.79 -6.44
C ILE A 6 9.79 2.98 -7.68
N PHE A 7 8.82 2.23 -8.20
CA PHE A 7 8.95 1.36 -9.35
C PHE A 7 7.99 1.75 -10.47
N LYS A 8 8.50 1.74 -11.70
CA LYS A 8 7.69 1.70 -12.92
C LYS A 8 7.47 0.25 -13.35
N ASN A 9 6.27 -0.08 -13.79
CA ASN A 9 5.87 -1.44 -14.22
C ASN A 9 6.18 -2.52 -13.17
N PHE A 10 6.17 -2.17 -11.89
CA PHE A 10 6.52 -3.02 -10.73
C PHE A 10 7.96 -3.57 -10.67
N THR A 11 8.81 -3.28 -11.65
CA THR A 11 10.13 -3.95 -11.77
C THR A 11 11.29 -2.99 -11.95
N ILE A 12 11.05 -1.79 -12.47
CA ILE A 12 12.11 -0.83 -12.80
C ILE A 12 12.16 0.22 -11.70
N PRO A 13 13.18 0.22 -10.81
CA PRO A 13 13.33 1.27 -9.81
C PRO A 13 13.63 2.60 -10.52
N ILE A 14 12.99 3.68 -10.08
CA ILE A 14 13.14 5.01 -10.70
C ILE A 14 13.60 6.10 -9.73
N GLU A 15 13.22 6.01 -8.46
CA GLU A 15 13.66 6.93 -7.41
C GLU A 15 13.48 6.32 -6.02
N LYS A 16 14.09 6.94 -5.01
CA LYS A 16 13.85 6.67 -3.59
C LYS A 16 13.06 7.84 -3.02
N LYS A 17 11.97 7.57 -2.33
CA LYS A 17 11.07 8.61 -1.81
C LYS A 17 10.52 8.24 -0.46
N SER A 18 10.45 9.20 0.47
CA SER A 18 9.88 8.94 1.80
C SER A 18 8.38 8.68 1.73
N LEU A 19 7.87 7.83 2.63
CA LEU A 19 6.44 7.50 2.68
C LEU A 19 5.58 8.75 2.92
N LEU A 20 6.09 9.73 3.66
CA LEU A 20 5.45 11.04 3.83
C LEU A 20 5.24 11.78 2.50
N LEU A 21 6.27 11.81 1.63
CA LEU A 21 6.14 12.47 0.33
C LEU A 21 5.28 11.66 -0.64
N ILE A 22 5.31 10.33 -0.56
CA ILE A 22 4.40 9.46 -1.31
C ILE A 22 2.95 9.72 -0.89
N GLY A 23 2.69 9.80 0.42
CA GLY A 23 1.38 10.15 0.97
C GLY A 23 0.90 11.52 0.48
N LYS A 24 1.77 12.54 0.47
CA LYS A 24 1.47 13.87 -0.09
C LYS A 24 1.09 13.82 -1.56
N ASP A 25 1.81 13.03 -2.37
CA ASP A 25 1.47 12.86 -3.77
C ASP A 25 0.10 12.19 -3.94
N ILE A 26 -0.21 11.16 -3.13
CA ILE A 26 -1.47 10.39 -3.19
C ILE A 26 -2.69 11.23 -2.79
N ILE A 27 -2.56 12.11 -1.80
CA ILE A 27 -3.66 13.00 -1.37
C ILE A 27 -3.84 14.20 -2.30
N SER A 28 -2.83 14.52 -3.11
CA SER A 28 -2.89 15.58 -4.11
C SER A 28 -3.58 15.10 -5.39
N ASP A 29 -3.82 16.02 -6.33
CA ASP A 29 -4.39 15.66 -7.63
C ASP A 29 -3.40 14.95 -8.58
N LYS A 30 -2.15 14.68 -8.15
CA LYS A 30 -1.08 14.13 -8.99
C LYS A 30 -1.46 12.84 -9.73
N TYR A 31 -2.24 11.96 -9.11
CA TYR A 31 -2.67 10.67 -9.69
C TYR A 31 -4.17 10.60 -9.96
N LYS A 32 -4.89 11.72 -9.82
CA LYS A 32 -6.35 11.74 -9.83
C LYS A 32 -6.92 11.33 -11.18
N ALA A 33 -6.38 11.88 -12.27
CA ALA A 33 -6.84 11.58 -13.63
C ALA A 33 -6.70 10.08 -13.96
N GLU A 34 -5.55 9.48 -13.66
CA GLU A 34 -5.27 8.07 -13.92
C GLU A 34 -6.15 7.16 -13.05
N VAL A 35 -6.36 7.51 -11.78
CA VAL A 35 -7.21 6.75 -10.86
C VAL A 35 -8.70 6.85 -11.26
N GLU A 36 -9.16 8.03 -11.68
CA GLU A 36 -10.52 8.22 -12.19
C GLU A 36 -10.75 7.43 -13.49
N GLU A 37 -9.78 7.39 -14.40
CA GLU A 37 -9.85 6.57 -15.61
C GLU A 37 -10.00 5.08 -15.25
N ILE A 38 -9.21 4.57 -14.30
CA ILE A 38 -9.30 3.18 -13.82
C ILE A 38 -10.70 2.89 -13.26
N ARG A 39 -11.24 3.79 -12.43
CA ARG A 39 -12.57 3.62 -11.83
C ARG A 39 -13.68 3.66 -12.88
N ASN A 40 -13.57 4.53 -13.88
CA ASN A 40 -14.52 4.60 -14.99
C ASN A 40 -14.53 3.30 -15.81
N LEU A 41 -13.36 2.74 -16.12
CA LEU A 41 -13.25 1.45 -16.81
C LEU A 41 -13.88 0.31 -16.01
N ILE A 42 -13.67 0.29 -14.69
CA ILE A 42 -14.32 -0.69 -13.79
C ILE A 42 -15.84 -0.53 -13.82
N ALA A 43 -16.36 0.70 -13.72
CA ALA A 43 -17.79 0.98 -13.75
C ALA A 43 -18.45 0.59 -15.08
N GLN A 44 -17.71 0.67 -16.19
CA GLN A 44 -18.13 0.20 -17.51
C GLN A 44 -18.00 -1.33 -17.70
N GLY A 45 -17.51 -2.06 -16.70
CA GLY A 45 -17.29 -3.51 -16.76
C GLY A 45 -16.00 -3.92 -17.50
N ASN A 46 -15.17 -2.97 -17.94
CA ASN A 46 -13.93 -3.24 -18.67
C ASN A 46 -12.76 -3.55 -17.73
N LYS A 47 -12.84 -4.71 -17.06
CA LYS A 47 -11.88 -5.13 -16.03
C LYS A 47 -10.46 -5.32 -16.57
N GLU A 48 -10.33 -5.77 -17.82
CA GLU A 48 -9.03 -6.00 -18.46
C GLU A 48 -8.29 -4.68 -18.71
N ALA A 49 -8.96 -3.71 -19.34
CA ALA A 49 -8.37 -2.39 -19.55
C ALA A 49 -8.03 -1.68 -18.23
N ALA A 50 -8.91 -1.79 -17.22
CA ALA A 50 -8.64 -1.27 -15.89
C ALA A 50 -7.40 -1.90 -15.25
N SER A 51 -7.21 -3.21 -15.42
CA SER A 51 -6.04 -3.95 -14.93
C SER A 51 -4.75 -3.48 -15.63
N GLU A 52 -4.78 -3.31 -16.95
CA GLU A 52 -3.63 -2.81 -17.71
C GLU A 52 -3.27 -1.38 -17.33
N LYS A 53 -4.25 -0.49 -17.16
CA LYS A 53 -4.02 0.88 -16.66
C LYS A 53 -3.45 0.89 -15.25
N LYS A 54 -3.96 0.04 -14.35
CA LYS A 54 -3.43 -0.09 -12.98
C LYS A 54 -1.96 -0.49 -12.98
N LYS A 55 -1.50 -1.31 -13.94
CA LYS A 55 -0.08 -1.70 -14.06
C LYS A 55 0.84 -0.56 -14.50
N GLN A 56 0.29 0.49 -15.10
CA GLN A 56 1.04 1.67 -15.54
C GLN A 56 1.26 2.69 -14.41
N LEU A 57 0.50 2.59 -13.31
CA LEU A 57 0.74 3.38 -12.11
C LEU A 57 2.12 3.07 -11.53
N LEU A 58 2.70 4.06 -10.87
CA LEU A 58 3.90 3.85 -10.08
C LEU A 58 3.56 2.99 -8.86
N ALA A 59 4.43 2.01 -8.58
CA ALA A 59 4.37 1.18 -7.40
C ALA A 59 5.48 1.58 -6.42
N PHE A 60 5.39 1.18 -5.17
CA PHE A 60 6.47 1.38 -4.19
C PHE A 60 6.49 0.24 -3.19
N THR A 61 7.66 -0.02 -2.60
CA THR A 61 7.86 -1.01 -1.53
C THR A 61 7.90 -0.31 -0.18
N PRO A 62 6.83 -0.36 0.63
CA PRO A 62 6.73 0.42 1.87
C PRO A 62 7.78 -0.01 2.89
N SER A 63 8.02 -1.33 2.98
CA SER A 63 8.88 -1.94 3.99
C SER A 63 10.36 -1.76 3.71
N ALA A 64 10.77 -1.41 2.49
CA ALA A 64 12.18 -1.48 2.09
C ALA A 64 12.57 -0.59 0.90
N VAL A 65 13.86 -0.28 0.84
CA VAL A 65 14.56 0.27 -0.31
C VAL A 65 15.36 -0.85 -0.97
N PHE A 66 15.28 -0.91 -2.30
CA PHE A 66 16.02 -1.83 -3.15
C PHE A 66 16.90 -1.09 -4.15
N THR A 67 18.07 -1.65 -4.44
CA THR A 67 19.03 -1.11 -5.42
C THR A 67 18.62 -1.39 -6.87
N GLU A 68 18.15 -2.61 -7.16
CA GLU A 68 17.87 -3.06 -8.53
C GLU A 68 16.47 -3.67 -8.68
N LYS A 69 16.17 -4.73 -7.91
CA LYS A 69 14.91 -5.46 -7.97
C LYS A 69 14.33 -5.59 -6.57
N ARG A 70 13.01 -5.67 -6.46
CA ARG A 70 12.31 -6.01 -5.20
C ARG A 70 12.52 -7.47 -4.78
N GLN A 71 13.75 -7.82 -4.45
CA GLN A 71 14.17 -9.15 -3.98
C GLN A 71 15.22 -8.96 -2.89
N MET A 72 15.25 -9.88 -1.91
CA MET A 72 16.15 -9.78 -0.75
C MET A 72 17.63 -9.54 -1.07
N PRO A 73 18.24 -10.14 -2.12
CA PRO A 73 19.64 -9.87 -2.46
C PRO A 73 19.95 -8.40 -2.83
N PHE A 74 18.93 -7.64 -3.21
CA PHE A 74 19.05 -6.22 -3.58
C PHE A 74 18.48 -5.29 -2.50
N LEU A 75 18.17 -5.81 -1.31
CA LEU A 75 17.72 -5.02 -0.17
C LEU A 75 18.86 -4.08 0.25
N GLU A 76 18.60 -2.78 0.15
CA GLU A 76 19.55 -1.74 0.57
C GLU A 76 19.28 -1.29 2.00
N MET A 77 18.01 -1.12 2.35
CA MET A 77 17.59 -0.60 3.64
C MET A 77 16.20 -1.09 4.00
N TYR A 78 16.03 -1.58 5.23
CA TYR A 78 14.72 -1.80 5.81
C TYR A 78 14.13 -0.47 6.29
N SER A 79 12.85 -0.23 5.98
CA SER A 79 12.21 1.07 6.17
C SER A 79 11.33 1.14 7.40
N GLY A 80 11.13 0.02 8.11
CA GLY A 80 10.32 0.00 9.33
C GLY A 80 8.85 0.32 9.09
N PHE A 81 8.29 -0.07 7.93
CA PHE A 81 6.86 0.05 7.68
C PHE A 81 6.24 -1.30 7.34
N VAL A 82 5.05 -1.55 7.89
CA VAL A 82 4.15 -2.64 7.51
C VAL A 82 3.05 -2.08 6.62
N HIS A 83 2.69 -2.80 5.56
CA HIS A 83 1.60 -2.46 4.65
C HIS A 83 0.51 -3.52 4.68
N LEU A 84 -0.70 -3.12 5.08
CA LEU A 84 -1.91 -3.94 5.01
C LEU A 84 -2.76 -3.53 3.81
N ASP A 85 -3.28 -4.53 3.09
CA ASP A 85 -4.16 -4.35 1.94
C ASP A 85 -5.53 -4.97 2.26
N PHE A 86 -6.57 -4.13 2.33
CA PHE A 86 -7.96 -4.57 2.48
C PHE A 86 -8.66 -4.40 1.14
N ASP A 87 -9.04 -5.49 0.50
CA ASP A 87 -9.63 -5.48 -0.84
C ASP A 87 -11.08 -5.98 -0.85
N LYS A 88 -11.80 -5.66 -1.93
CA LYS A 88 -13.19 -6.13 -2.20
C LYS A 88 -14.21 -5.70 -1.13
N LEU A 89 -14.02 -4.51 -0.56
CA LEU A 89 -14.92 -3.93 0.43
C LEU A 89 -16.19 -3.40 -0.24
N THR A 90 -17.34 -3.56 0.43
CA THR A 90 -18.55 -2.81 0.07
C THR A 90 -18.36 -1.32 0.38
N PRO A 91 -19.17 -0.41 -0.20
CA PRO A 91 -19.09 1.02 0.12
C PRO A 91 -19.21 1.31 1.62
N GLU A 92 -20.08 0.59 2.33
CA GLU A 92 -20.30 0.75 3.78
C GLU A 92 -19.09 0.27 4.58
N GLN A 93 -18.54 -0.91 4.23
CA GLN A 93 -17.32 -1.42 4.84
C GLN A 93 -16.14 -0.48 4.62
N LEU A 94 -15.97 0.01 3.39
CA LEU A 94 -14.91 0.95 3.03
C LEU A 94 -14.99 2.24 3.84
N HIS A 95 -16.19 2.83 3.95
CA HIS A 95 -16.39 4.06 4.70
C HIS A 95 -16.10 3.87 6.19
N SER A 96 -16.71 2.85 6.81
CA SER A 96 -16.56 2.55 8.24
C SER A 96 -15.12 2.20 8.61
N ALA A 97 -14.48 1.32 7.82
CA ALA A 97 -13.10 0.93 8.07
C ALA A 97 -12.13 2.10 7.90
N LYS A 98 -12.33 2.96 6.87
CA LYS A 98 -11.48 4.13 6.68
C LYS A 98 -11.56 5.10 7.87
N GLN A 99 -12.76 5.35 8.39
CA GLN A 99 -12.94 6.19 9.58
C GLN A 99 -12.20 5.62 10.79
N LYS A 100 -12.48 4.35 11.13
CA LYS A 100 -11.81 3.66 12.25
C LYS A 100 -10.29 3.65 12.11
N ILE A 101 -9.77 3.29 10.94
CA ILE A 101 -8.34 3.20 10.68
C ILE A 101 -7.67 4.57 10.81
N SER A 102 -8.32 5.63 10.36
CA SER A 102 -7.78 7.01 10.44
C SER A 102 -7.74 7.55 11.87
N GLU A 103 -8.51 6.98 12.80
CA GLU A 103 -8.51 7.34 14.22
C GLU A 103 -7.47 6.56 15.03
N ILE A 104 -6.93 5.46 14.50
CA ILE A 104 -5.89 4.67 15.16
C ILE A 104 -4.57 5.46 15.18
N PRO A 105 -3.98 5.75 16.36
CA PRO A 105 -2.78 6.58 16.47
C PRO A 105 -1.53 6.01 15.77
N TYR A 106 -1.51 4.69 15.56
CA TYR A 106 -0.40 3.99 14.90
C TYR A 106 -0.48 4.04 13.36
N THR A 107 -1.60 4.50 12.79
CA THR A 107 -1.78 4.60 11.35
C THR A 107 -0.97 5.77 10.80
N HIS A 108 0.10 5.48 10.06
CA HIS A 108 0.93 6.51 9.43
C HIS A 108 0.31 7.03 8.13
N LEU A 109 -0.27 6.14 7.32
CA LEU A 109 -0.94 6.49 6.07
C LEU A 109 -2.11 5.53 5.81
N CYS A 110 -3.27 6.06 5.41
CA CYS A 110 -4.41 5.28 4.97
C CYS A 110 -5.08 5.95 3.77
N PHE A 111 -5.24 5.21 2.66
CA PHE A 111 -5.93 5.73 1.47
C PHE A 111 -6.73 4.66 0.74
N ILE A 112 -7.68 5.12 -0.08
CA ILE A 112 -8.53 4.25 -0.90
C ILE A 112 -7.73 3.76 -2.10
N SER A 113 -7.73 2.45 -2.33
CA SER A 113 -6.98 1.82 -3.43
C SER A 113 -7.40 2.40 -4.81
N PRO A 114 -6.54 2.27 -5.85
CA PRO A 114 -6.85 2.79 -7.18
C PRO A 114 -8.20 2.30 -7.73
N SER A 115 -8.55 1.04 -7.44
CA SER A 115 -9.81 0.42 -7.86
C SER A 115 -11.05 0.96 -7.13
N GLY A 116 -10.88 1.71 -6.04
CA GLY A 116 -11.97 2.40 -5.34
C GLY A 116 -12.72 1.54 -4.31
N ASN A 117 -12.37 0.27 -4.13
CA ASN A 117 -13.07 -0.69 -3.29
C ASN A 117 -12.15 -1.38 -2.27
N GLY A 118 -11.09 -0.70 -1.85
CA GLY A 118 -10.15 -1.22 -0.87
C GLY A 118 -9.39 -0.11 -0.14
N LEU A 119 -8.68 -0.49 0.92
CA LEU A 119 -7.85 0.40 1.73
C LEU A 119 -6.42 -0.11 1.75
N LYS A 120 -5.48 0.82 1.59
CA LYS A 120 -4.07 0.59 1.85
C LYS A 120 -3.69 1.29 3.14
N VAL A 121 -3.16 0.55 4.09
CA VAL A 121 -2.82 1.02 5.43
C VAL A 121 -1.33 0.79 5.66
N PHE A 122 -0.64 1.81 6.17
CA PHE A 122 0.79 1.76 6.45
C PHE A 122 1.04 2.15 7.90
N VAL A 123 1.83 1.33 8.57
CA VAL A 123 2.08 1.40 10.01
C VAL A 123 3.58 1.36 10.23
N GLU A 124 4.10 2.32 11.00
CA GLU A 124 5.52 2.34 11.37
C GLU A 124 5.78 1.31 12.48
N VAL A 125 6.88 0.56 12.35
CA VAL A 125 7.31 -0.45 13.31
C VAL A 125 8.78 -0.23 13.67
N ASP A 126 9.13 -0.56 14.91
CA ASP A 126 10.47 -0.37 15.49
C ASP A 126 11.29 -1.67 15.53
N THR A 127 10.97 -2.62 14.65
CA THR A 127 11.66 -3.90 14.56
C THR A 127 12.80 -3.89 13.56
N GLU A 128 13.72 -4.85 13.69
CA GLU A 128 14.66 -5.18 12.63
C GLU A 128 13.99 -5.99 11.50
N VAL A 129 14.67 -6.11 10.36
CA VAL A 129 14.14 -6.79 9.15
C VAL A 129 13.83 -8.27 9.40
N GLU A 130 14.60 -8.94 10.25
CA GLU A 130 14.43 -10.34 10.62
C GLU A 130 13.10 -10.61 11.34
N LEU A 131 12.54 -9.57 11.97
CA LEU A 131 11.28 -9.64 12.71
C LEU A 131 10.09 -9.08 11.90
N HIS A 132 10.29 -8.70 10.63
CA HIS A 132 9.23 -8.09 9.82
C HIS A 132 7.96 -8.94 9.75
N GLU A 133 8.07 -10.25 9.56
CA GLU A 133 6.89 -11.13 9.49
C GLU A 133 6.14 -11.19 10.84
N THR A 134 6.86 -11.12 11.96
CA THR A 134 6.25 -11.07 13.30
C THR A 134 5.54 -9.73 13.52
N ALA A 135 6.19 -8.62 13.15
CA ALA A 135 5.59 -7.28 13.21
C ALA A 135 4.35 -7.20 12.31
N TYR A 136 4.43 -7.73 11.08
CA TYR A 136 3.31 -7.82 10.15
C TYR A 136 2.14 -8.58 10.77
N ALA A 137 2.38 -9.75 11.37
CA ALA A 137 1.32 -10.56 11.97
C ALA A 137 0.61 -9.83 13.13
N GLN A 138 1.36 -9.14 13.99
CA GLN A 138 0.79 -8.35 15.09
C GLN A 138 -0.03 -7.16 14.58
N VAL A 139 0.51 -6.41 13.62
CA VAL A 139 -0.18 -5.28 13.00
C VAL A 139 -1.43 -5.77 12.28
N MET A 140 -1.34 -6.82 11.48
CA MET A 140 -2.49 -7.42 10.79
C MET A 140 -3.58 -7.81 11.80
N GLN A 141 -3.24 -8.60 12.83
CA GLN A 141 -4.19 -9.02 13.85
C GLN A 141 -4.92 -7.82 14.49
N PHE A 142 -4.17 -6.80 14.93
CA PHE A 142 -4.74 -5.62 15.56
C PHE A 142 -5.75 -4.89 14.65
N TYR A 143 -5.40 -4.67 13.38
CA TYR A 143 -6.27 -3.96 12.44
C TYR A 143 -7.46 -4.81 11.98
N GLU A 144 -7.31 -6.13 11.87
CA GLU A 144 -8.43 -7.03 11.59
C GLU A 144 -9.43 -7.05 12.76
N GLU A 145 -8.96 -7.09 14.01
CA GLU A 145 -9.80 -7.02 15.21
C GLU A 145 -10.55 -5.68 15.30
N ALA A 146 -9.87 -4.55 15.02
CA ALA A 146 -10.47 -3.22 15.08
C ALA A 146 -11.56 -3.01 14.00
N THR A 147 -11.33 -3.54 12.80
CA THR A 147 -12.21 -3.32 11.64
C THR A 147 -13.27 -4.41 11.48
N GLY A 148 -12.99 -5.64 11.92
CA GLY A 148 -13.75 -6.84 11.60
C GLY A 148 -13.54 -7.32 10.16
N LEU A 149 -12.54 -6.78 9.44
CA LEU A 149 -12.23 -7.11 8.04
C LEU A 149 -10.95 -7.91 7.96
N LYS A 150 -10.82 -8.72 6.91
CA LYS A 150 -9.61 -9.49 6.62
C LYS A 150 -8.67 -8.74 5.68
N ALA A 151 -7.38 -8.69 6.01
CA ALA A 151 -6.34 -8.16 5.15
C ALA A 151 -5.79 -9.26 4.22
N ASP A 152 -5.17 -8.87 3.09
CA ASP A 152 -4.49 -9.81 2.19
C ASP A 152 -3.18 -10.32 2.80
N GLU A 153 -3.17 -11.57 3.27
CA GLU A 153 -2.02 -12.27 3.85
C GLU A 153 -0.79 -12.31 2.92
N LYS A 154 -0.97 -12.11 1.62
CA LYS A 154 0.12 -12.09 0.63
C LYS A 154 0.99 -10.82 0.72
N CYS A 155 0.66 -9.88 1.60
CA CYS A 155 1.43 -8.65 1.77
C CYS A 155 2.51 -8.71 2.86
N LYS A 156 2.77 -9.90 3.44
CA LYS A 156 3.70 -10.09 4.56
C LYS A 156 5.20 -9.96 4.24
N ASP A 157 5.57 -10.07 2.96
CA ASP A 157 6.98 -10.07 2.57
C ASP A 157 7.56 -8.64 2.55
N VAL A 158 8.81 -8.48 3.01
CA VAL A 158 9.55 -7.20 2.97
C VAL A 158 9.62 -6.60 1.55
N THR A 159 9.54 -7.44 0.51
CA THR A 159 9.59 -7.05 -0.90
C THR A 159 8.26 -6.55 -1.47
N ARG A 160 7.20 -6.52 -0.66
CA ARG A 160 5.86 -6.18 -1.13
C ARG A 160 5.69 -4.70 -1.44
#